data_AF-A0A960FVR7-F1
#
_entry.id   AF-A0A960FVR7-F1
#
_cell.length_a   1.000
_cell.length_b   1.000
_cell.length_c   1.000
_cell.angle_alpha   90.00
_cell.angle_beta   90.00
_cell.angle_gamma   90.00
#
_symmetry.space_group_name_H-M   'P 1'
#
loop_
_entity.id
_entity.type
_entity.pdbx_description
1 polymer ?
#
loop_
_entity_poly.entity_id
_entity_poly.type
_entity_poly.pdbx_seq_one_letter_code
_entity_poly.pdbx_strand_id
1 'polypeptide(L)'
;MEEIRIADLREPQRDADAQALYDLAIAMEVDLEPAALVAAAERKTGLDDFGDPTLLDRLDAQVAAVEADAGLSGLGRLIVRRRLVGLLAARLRFEDFVRRHPEALEVELEPPVVVVGLPRSGTTHLVNVLAADTRLR
;
A
#
# COMPACT_ATOMS: atom_id res chain seq x y z
N MET A 1 -29.15 -21.97 24.89
CA MET A 1 -28.23 -21.11 24.12
C MET A 1 -29.09 -20.41 23.09
N GLU A 2 -29.22 -19.09 23.16
CA GLU A 2 -30.11 -18.32 22.29
C GLU A 2 -29.50 -18.24 20.89
N GLU A 3 -30.28 -18.53 19.86
CA GLU A 3 -29.81 -18.56 18.46
C GLU A 3 -29.68 -17.13 17.93
N ILE A 4 -28.45 -16.66 17.71
CA ILE A 4 -28.20 -15.33 17.12
C ILE A 4 -28.25 -15.46 15.60
N ARG A 5 -29.22 -14.78 14.98
CA ARG A 5 -29.37 -14.73 13.52
C ARG A 5 -29.07 -13.32 13.00
N ILE A 6 -28.06 -13.22 12.15
CA ILE A 6 -27.72 -11.99 11.41
C ILE A 6 -28.29 -12.16 10.00
N ALA A 7 -29.38 -11.43 9.70
CA ALA A 7 -30.18 -11.66 8.49
C ALA A 7 -29.60 -11.03 7.22
N ASP A 8 -28.69 -10.08 7.35
CA ASP A 8 -28.24 -9.16 6.30
C ASP A 8 -26.75 -9.37 5.92
N LEU A 9 -26.12 -10.44 6.39
CA LEU A 9 -24.70 -10.74 6.15
C LEU A 9 -24.35 -10.85 4.65
N ARG A 10 -25.26 -11.41 3.85
CA ARG A 10 -25.10 -11.55 2.38
C ARG A 10 -25.63 -10.33 1.62
N GLU A 11 -26.70 -9.72 2.14
CA GLU A 11 -27.39 -8.58 1.54
C GLU A 11 -27.51 -7.49 2.60
N PRO A 12 -26.45 -6.68 2.79
CA PRO A 12 -26.44 -5.67 3.83
C PRO A 12 -27.57 -4.66 3.62
N GLN A 13 -28.42 -4.51 4.61
CA GLN A 13 -29.48 -3.51 4.59
C GLN A 13 -28.89 -2.17 5.03
N ARG A 14 -29.02 -1.16 4.16
CA ARG A 14 -28.53 0.20 4.41
C ARG A 14 -29.72 1.12 4.57
N ASP A 15 -29.63 2.07 5.50
CA ASP A 15 -30.53 3.22 5.48
C ASP A 15 -30.24 4.10 4.25
N ALA A 16 -31.06 5.11 4.02
CA ALA A 16 -30.97 5.96 2.83
C ALA A 16 -29.61 6.67 2.73
N ASP A 17 -29.07 7.15 3.85
CA ASP A 17 -27.80 7.87 3.88
C ASP A 17 -26.61 6.93 3.61
N ALA A 18 -26.61 5.75 4.24
CA ALA A 18 -25.59 4.72 4.00
C ALA A 18 -25.65 4.18 2.57
N GLN A 19 -26.84 4.06 1.96
CA GLN A 19 -26.97 3.64 0.57
C GLN A 19 -26.42 4.71 -0.39
N ALA A 20 -26.74 5.99 -0.16
CA ALA A 20 -26.20 7.08 -0.97
C ALA A 20 -24.66 7.15 -0.93
N LEU A 21 -24.05 6.95 0.25
CA LEU A 21 -22.60 6.89 0.40
C LEU A 21 -21.99 5.68 -0.31
N TYR A 22 -22.66 4.52 -0.24
CA TYR A 22 -22.22 3.32 -0.94
C TYR A 22 -22.25 3.53 -2.46
N ASP A 23 -23.34 4.08 -3.00
CA ASP A 23 -23.49 4.33 -4.43
C ASP A 23 -22.43 5.32 -4.94
N LEU A 24 -22.16 6.38 -4.16
CA LEU A 24 -21.06 7.29 -4.45
C LEU A 24 -19.72 6.56 -4.49
N ALA A 25 -19.42 5.75 -3.47
CA ALA A 25 -18.16 5.01 -3.38
C ALA A 25 -17.95 4.00 -4.52
N ILE A 26 -19.04 3.39 -5.02
CA ILE A 26 -19.00 2.49 -6.18
C ILE A 26 -18.80 3.26 -7.48
N ALA A 27 -19.54 4.37 -7.68
CA ALA A 27 -19.55 5.14 -8.91
C ALA A 27 -18.31 6.06 -9.10
N MET A 28 -17.43 6.15 -8.11
CA MET A 28 -16.19 6.92 -8.23
C MET A 28 -15.32 6.42 -9.38
N GLU A 29 -15.00 7.31 -10.32
CA GLU A 29 -14.02 7.02 -11.36
C GLU A 29 -12.63 7.47 -10.91
N VAL A 30 -11.67 6.55 -10.95
CA VAL A 30 -10.29 6.80 -10.54
C VAL A 30 -9.36 6.18 -11.56
N ASP A 31 -8.52 7.01 -12.16
CA ASP A 31 -7.51 6.58 -13.10
C ASP A 31 -6.26 6.05 -12.37
N LEU A 32 -5.78 4.88 -12.83
CA LEU A 32 -4.58 4.19 -12.36
C LEU A 32 -3.48 4.15 -13.44
N GLU A 33 -3.61 4.94 -14.51
CA GLU A 33 -2.62 5.05 -15.57
C GLU A 33 -1.20 5.26 -14.98
N PRO A 34 -0.23 4.39 -15.31
CA PRO A 34 1.09 4.41 -14.70
C PRO A 34 1.79 5.77 -14.77
N ALA A 35 1.70 6.48 -15.91
CA ALA A 35 2.33 7.79 -16.05
C ALA A 35 1.68 8.84 -15.13
N ALA A 36 0.35 8.82 -14.96
CA ALA A 36 -0.36 9.68 -14.03
C ALA A 36 0.02 9.41 -12.57
N LEU A 37 0.29 8.15 -12.21
CA LEU A 37 0.80 7.77 -10.88
C LEU A 37 2.22 8.29 -10.65
N VAL A 38 3.11 8.12 -11.63
CA VAL A 38 4.48 8.64 -11.60
C VAL A 38 4.47 10.16 -11.47
N ALA A 39 3.77 10.85 -12.36
CA ALA A 39 3.69 12.31 -12.34
C ALA A 39 3.08 12.84 -11.03
N ALA A 40 2.14 12.11 -10.41
CA ALA A 40 1.62 12.48 -9.10
C ALA A 40 2.64 12.31 -7.98
N ALA A 41 3.49 11.29 -8.05
CA ALA A 41 4.58 11.10 -7.10
C ALA A 41 5.65 12.20 -7.26
N GLU A 42 6.06 12.50 -8.49
CA GLU A 42 7.02 13.56 -8.81
C GLU A 42 6.53 14.92 -8.34
N ARG A 43 5.27 15.29 -8.65
CA ARG A 43 4.68 16.55 -8.14
C ARG A 43 4.67 16.62 -6.62
N LYS A 44 4.52 15.49 -5.93
CA LYS A 44 4.45 15.42 -4.47
C LYS A 44 5.83 15.55 -3.81
N THR A 45 6.90 15.18 -4.50
CA THR A 45 8.26 15.15 -3.96
C THR A 45 9.16 16.25 -4.53
N GLY A 46 8.89 16.72 -5.74
CA GLY A 46 9.80 17.55 -6.54
C GLY A 46 11.00 16.76 -7.10
N LEU A 47 10.90 15.43 -7.17
CA LEU A 47 11.97 14.52 -7.58
C LEU A 47 11.48 13.63 -8.73
N ASP A 48 12.38 13.21 -9.62
CA ASP A 48 12.09 12.41 -10.82
C ASP A 48 13.02 11.18 -11.00
N ASP A 49 14.04 11.03 -10.15
CA ASP A 49 14.97 9.90 -10.22
C ASP A 49 14.48 8.71 -9.38
N PHE A 50 14.03 7.66 -10.06
CA PHE A 50 13.58 6.39 -9.45
C PHE A 50 14.70 5.34 -9.31
N GLY A 51 15.89 5.60 -9.84
CA GLY A 51 17.06 4.72 -9.83
C GLY A 51 16.92 3.46 -10.68
N ASP A 52 16.07 2.51 -10.25
CA ASP A 52 15.92 1.20 -10.90
C ASP A 52 15.07 1.32 -12.18
N PRO A 53 15.65 1.08 -13.37
CA PRO A 53 14.93 1.23 -14.64
C PRO A 53 13.78 0.22 -14.79
N THR A 54 13.81 -0.91 -14.08
CA THR A 54 12.78 -1.95 -14.14
C THR A 54 11.57 -1.67 -13.24
N LEU A 55 11.59 -0.57 -12.48
CA LEU A 55 10.49 -0.21 -11.59
C LEU A 55 9.18 0.03 -12.33
N LEU A 56 9.24 0.70 -13.49
CA LEU A 56 8.06 1.07 -14.26
C LEU A 56 7.38 -0.17 -14.87
N ASP A 57 8.16 -1.14 -15.35
CA ASP A 57 7.62 -2.42 -15.83
C ASP A 57 6.83 -3.16 -14.73
N ARG A 58 7.34 -3.14 -13.48
CA ARG A 58 6.64 -3.74 -12.34
C ARG A 58 5.41 -2.94 -11.92
N LEU A 59 5.44 -1.62 -12.06
CA LEU A 59 4.26 -0.76 -11.84
C LEU A 59 3.16 -1.11 -12.84
N ASP A 60 3.50 -1.26 -14.12
CA ASP A 60 2.55 -1.63 -15.17
C ASP A 60 1.90 -2.99 -14.88
N ALA A 61 2.70 -3.99 -14.50
CA ALA A 61 2.18 -5.30 -14.12
C ALA A 61 1.25 -5.22 -12.88
N GLN A 62 1.60 -4.38 -11.90
CA GLN A 62 0.78 -4.17 -10.71
C GLN A 62 -0.54 -3.47 -11.04
N VAL A 63 -0.53 -2.46 -11.91
CA VAL A 63 -1.75 -1.78 -12.38
C VAL A 63 -2.61 -2.76 -13.16
N ALA A 64 -2.04 -3.52 -14.10
CA ALA A 64 -2.77 -4.53 -14.86
C ALA A 64 -3.45 -5.57 -13.96
N ALA A 65 -2.79 -6.01 -12.88
CA ALA A 65 -3.37 -6.95 -11.92
C ALA A 65 -4.56 -6.33 -11.14
N VAL A 66 -4.50 -5.03 -10.83
CA VAL A 66 -5.59 -4.29 -10.18
C VAL A 66 -6.76 -4.09 -11.14
N GLU A 67 -6.49 -3.73 -12.40
CA GLU A 67 -7.50 -3.55 -13.44
C GLU A 67 -8.21 -4.87 -13.81
N ALA A 68 -7.56 -6.01 -13.61
CA ALA A 68 -8.18 -7.32 -13.82
C ALA A 68 -9.25 -7.67 -12.76
N ASP A 69 -9.30 -6.96 -11.62
CA ASP A 69 -10.32 -7.15 -10.59
C ASP A 69 -11.59 -6.36 -10.92
N ALA A 70 -12.53 -7.02 -11.61
CA ALA A 70 -13.82 -6.44 -11.95
C ALA A 70 -14.72 -6.12 -10.73
N GLY A 71 -14.36 -6.60 -9.54
CA GLY A 71 -15.09 -6.33 -8.30
C GLY A 71 -14.59 -5.09 -7.55
N LEU A 72 -13.48 -4.48 -8.00
CA LEU A 72 -12.88 -3.34 -7.31
C LEU A 72 -13.70 -2.06 -7.51
N SER A 73 -14.26 -1.54 -6.42
CA SER A 73 -15.02 -0.28 -6.44
C SER A 73 -14.16 0.94 -6.72
N GLY A 74 -14.80 2.05 -7.12
CA GLY A 74 -14.15 3.34 -7.27
C GLY A 74 -13.37 3.81 -6.03
N LEU A 75 -13.95 3.65 -4.84
CA LEU A 75 -13.26 3.91 -3.58
C LEU A 75 -12.04 2.98 -3.39
N GLY A 76 -12.17 1.71 -3.75
CA GLY A 76 -11.06 0.75 -3.76
C GLY A 76 -9.91 1.22 -4.67
N ARG A 77 -10.25 1.65 -5.89
CA ARG A 77 -9.29 2.25 -6.84
C ARG A 77 -8.62 3.48 -6.27
N LEU A 78 -9.35 4.37 -5.57
CA LEU A 78 -8.77 5.53 -4.89
C LEU A 78 -7.73 5.13 -3.83
N ILE A 79 -8.03 4.11 -3.04
CA ILE A 79 -7.12 3.59 -2.01
C ILE A 79 -5.86 3.02 -2.65
N VAL A 80 -6.00 2.22 -3.71
CA VAL A 80 -4.87 1.69 -4.48
C VAL A 80 -4.04 2.81 -5.07
N ARG A 81 -4.66 3.79 -5.73
CA ARG A 81 -4.00 4.97 -6.29
C ARG A 81 -3.15 5.68 -5.23
N ARG A 82 -3.74 5.97 -4.07
CA ARG A 82 -3.05 6.62 -2.96
C ARG A 82 -1.87 5.79 -2.45
N ARG A 83 -2.01 4.47 -2.38
CA ARG A 83 -0.95 3.55 -1.98
C ARG A 83 0.21 3.56 -2.99
N LEU A 84 -0.09 3.40 -4.28
CA LEU A 84 0.92 3.37 -5.35
C LEU A 84 1.69 4.69 -5.43
N VAL A 85 1.00 5.84 -5.44
CA VAL A 85 1.66 7.16 -5.40
C VAL A 85 2.50 7.32 -4.12
N GLY A 86 2.04 6.80 -2.99
CA GLY A 86 2.79 6.80 -1.74
C GLY A 86 4.10 6.02 -1.82
N LEU A 87 4.06 4.81 -2.41
CA LEU A 87 5.23 3.96 -2.61
C LEU A 87 6.22 4.57 -3.60
N LEU A 88 5.74 5.10 -4.73
CA LEU A 88 6.56 5.82 -5.71
C LEU A 88 7.23 7.06 -5.09
N ALA A 89 6.49 7.84 -4.30
CA ALA A 89 7.05 8.99 -3.60
C ALA A 89 8.07 8.59 -2.51
N ALA A 90 7.90 7.42 -1.88
CA ALA A 90 8.90 6.90 -0.94
C ALA A 90 10.17 6.46 -1.68
N ARG A 91 10.02 5.82 -2.85
CA ARG A 91 11.14 5.43 -3.73
C ARG A 91 11.96 6.64 -4.17
N LEU A 92 11.32 7.69 -4.66
CA LEU A 92 11.98 8.94 -5.04
C LEU A 92 12.78 9.55 -3.88
N ARG A 93 12.19 9.62 -2.68
CA ARG A 93 12.89 10.13 -1.50
C ARG A 93 14.07 9.25 -1.08
N PHE A 94 13.94 7.93 -1.24
CA PHE A 94 15.01 7.00 -0.94
C PHE A 94 16.21 7.20 -1.88
N GLU A 95 15.97 7.29 -3.20
CA GLU A 95 17.04 7.54 -4.17
C GLU A 95 17.69 8.91 -3.96
N ASP A 96 16.90 9.95 -3.73
CA ASP A 96 17.44 11.26 -3.39
C ASP A 96 18.27 11.24 -2.09
N PHE A 97 17.83 10.50 -1.07
CA PHE A 97 18.59 10.34 0.17
C PHE A 97 19.92 9.65 -0.08
N VAL A 98 19.93 8.52 -0.79
CA VAL A 98 21.16 7.78 -1.13
C VAL A 98 22.11 8.63 -1.97
N ARG A 99 21.58 9.38 -2.94
CA ARG A 99 22.37 10.31 -3.76
C ARG A 99 23.02 11.42 -2.93
N ARG A 100 22.32 11.94 -1.91
CA ARG A 100 22.85 12.98 -1.00
C ARG A 100 23.78 12.42 0.09
N HIS A 101 23.62 11.15 0.42
CA HIS A 101 24.32 10.46 1.51
C HIS A 101 24.87 9.11 1.04
N PRO A 102 25.82 9.08 0.09
CA PRO A 102 26.38 7.83 -0.42
C PRO A 102 27.04 6.99 0.69
N GLU A 103 27.54 7.63 1.76
CA GLU A 103 28.10 6.98 2.95
C GLU A 103 27.09 6.07 3.67
N ALA A 104 25.78 6.29 3.47
CA ALA A 104 24.76 5.42 4.05
C ALA A 104 24.81 3.99 3.50
N LEU A 105 25.36 3.80 2.29
CA LEU A 105 25.56 2.49 1.68
C LEU A 105 26.79 1.75 2.22
N GLU A 106 27.67 2.45 2.94
CA GLU A 106 28.89 1.88 3.53
C GLU A 106 28.65 1.31 4.93
N VAL A 107 27.45 1.53 5.50
CA VAL A 107 27.09 1.02 6.83
C VAL A 107 27.01 -0.50 6.79
N GLU A 108 27.92 -1.16 7.51
CA GLU A 108 27.85 -2.60 7.73
C GLU A 108 26.65 -2.92 8.62
N LEU A 109 25.78 -3.79 8.12
CA LEU A 109 24.62 -4.28 8.87
C LEU A 109 25.04 -5.51 9.68
N GLU A 110 24.88 -5.45 11.00
CA GLU A 110 24.96 -6.63 11.84
C GLU A 110 23.89 -7.66 11.41
N PRO A 111 24.15 -8.98 11.57
CA PRO A 111 23.20 -10.02 11.15
C PRO A 111 21.79 -9.78 11.72
N PRO A 112 20.78 -9.51 10.87
CA PRO A 112 19.45 -9.16 11.35
C PRO A 112 18.66 -10.40 11.77
N VAL A 113 17.76 -10.24 12.74
CA VAL A 113 16.72 -11.23 13.03
C VAL A 113 15.52 -10.97 12.12
N VAL A 114 15.21 -11.91 11.24
CA VAL A 114 14.09 -11.78 10.29
C VAL A 114 12.92 -12.64 10.74
N VAL A 115 11.80 -12.00 11.11
CA VAL A 115 10.56 -12.71 11.49
C VAL A 115 9.72 -12.97 10.23
N VAL A 116 9.50 -14.25 9.93
CA VAL A 116 8.64 -14.70 8.83
C VAL A 116 7.56 -15.66 9.34
N GLY A 117 6.39 -15.64 8.71
CA GLY A 117 5.26 -16.49 9.07
C GLY A 117 4.02 -16.15 8.27
N LEU A 118 3.02 -17.03 8.31
CA LEU A 118 1.73 -16.79 7.66
C LEU A 118 1.00 -15.60 8.32
N PRO A 119 0.11 -14.92 7.58
CA PRO A 119 -0.81 -13.98 8.21
C PRO A 119 -1.53 -14.63 9.39
N ARG A 120 -1.61 -13.90 10.51
CA ARG A 120 -2.29 -14.34 11.75
C ARG A 120 -1.60 -15.48 12.52
N SER A 121 -0.30 -15.73 12.32
CA SER A 121 0.47 -16.74 13.09
C SER A 121 1.17 -16.20 14.36
N GLY A 122 0.82 -14.99 14.81
CA GLY A 122 1.44 -14.38 15.99
C GLY A 122 2.76 -13.63 15.73
N THR A 123 3.17 -13.45 14.46
CA THR A 123 4.40 -12.70 14.11
C THR A 123 4.42 -11.28 14.68
N THR A 124 3.28 -10.58 14.73
CA THR A 124 3.18 -9.25 15.36
C THR A 124 3.51 -9.27 16.85
N HIS A 125 3.05 -10.30 17.58
CA HIS A 125 3.38 -10.43 18.99
C HIS A 125 4.88 -10.68 19.16
N LEU A 126 5.47 -11.56 18.34
CA LEU A 126 6.89 -11.84 18.37
C LEU A 126 7.74 -10.59 18.06
N VAL A 127 7.40 -9.83 17.02
CA VAL A 127 8.08 -8.56 16.69
C VAL A 127 8.03 -7.60 17.87
N ASN A 128 6.88 -7.45 18.52
CA ASN A 128 6.74 -6.55 19.68
C ASN A 128 7.57 -7.00 20.88
N VAL A 129 7.70 -8.32 21.11
CA VAL A 129 8.55 -8.86 22.18
C VAL A 129 10.02 -8.60 21.89
N LEU A 130 10.47 -8.84 20.65
CA LEU A 130 11.84 -8.56 20.24
C LEU A 130 12.18 -7.06 20.31
N ALA A 131 11.26 -6.19 19.90
CA ALA A 131 11.43 -4.73 19.94
C ALA A 131 11.52 -4.15 21.36
N ALA A 132 11.15 -4.92 22.40
CA ALA A 132 11.33 -4.51 23.78
C ALA A 132 12.78 -4.67 24.28
N ASP A 133 13.60 -5.47 23.59
CA ASP A 133 15.02 -5.63 23.90
C ASP A 133 15.82 -4.49 23.26
N THR A 134 16.41 -3.63 24.09
CA THR A 134 17.17 -2.44 23.64
C THR A 134 18.47 -2.77 22.89
N ARG A 135 18.89 -4.03 22.88
CA ARG A 135 20.02 -4.51 22.08
C ARG A 135 19.65 -4.71 20.61
N LEU A 136 18.35 -4.83 20.31
CA LEU A 136 17.83 -4.97 18.95
C LEU A 136 17.30 -3.60 18.47
N ARG A 137 17.38 -3.37 17.16
CA ARG A 137 16.86 -2.17 16.48
C ARG A 137 15.96 -2.54 15.33
#